data_AF-A0A519QBE5-F1
#
_entry.id   AF-A0A519QBE5-F1
#
_cell.length_a   1.000
_cell.length_b   1.000
_cell.length_c   1.000
_cell.angle_alpha   90.00
_cell.angle_beta   90.00
_cell.angle_gamma   90.00
#
_symmetry.space_group_name_H-M   'P 1'
#
loop_
_entity.id
_entity.type
_entity.pdbx_description
1 polymer ?
#
loop_
_entity_poly.entity_id
_entity_poly.type
_entity_poly.pdbx_seq_one_letter_code
_entity_poly.pdbx_strand_id
1 'polypeptide(L)'
;MIELRDVEKSYPTRQGRRTIIRPTNLSFYRGTVTRDVRVSSPLGLTGAFAGALTGAENLRFVCRIYNKDLAETTEFVREFTELGQYFYEPISTYSSGMKARLAFGLSMAVDFQVYVIDEGLSVGDASFRRKCRDAFENRRSRSDIIMTSHSMSTIRDFCSRAVVLDAGRAVPFEDLDAAEEYYMEMVARR
;
A
#
# COMPACT_ATOMS: atom_id res chain seq x y z
N MET A 1 -6.20 -7.91 10.22
CA MET A 1 -5.45 -9.14 9.91
C MET A 1 -6.06 -9.80 8.69
N ILE A 2 -5.33 -9.83 7.56
CA ILE A 2 -5.75 -10.54 6.35
C ILE A 2 -4.63 -11.54 6.08
N GLU A 3 -4.84 -12.80 6.46
CA GLU A 3 -3.94 -13.90 6.09
C GLU A 3 -4.62 -14.69 4.97
N LEU A 4 -3.98 -14.72 3.79
CA LEU A 4 -4.44 -15.50 2.64
C LEU A 4 -3.45 -16.64 2.44
N ARG A 5 -3.86 -17.85 2.85
CA ARG A 5 -3.17 -19.10 2.48
C ARG A 5 -4.20 -20.08 1.91
N ASP A 6 -3.72 -20.86 0.94
CA ASP A 6 -4.40 -21.92 0.18
C ASP A 6 -5.34 -21.49 -0.96
N VAL A 7 -4.74 -21.11 -2.10
CA VAL A 7 -5.43 -21.06 -3.40
C VAL A 7 -4.79 -22.09 -4.34
N GLU A 8 -5.45 -23.24 -4.49
CA GLU A 8 -5.05 -24.31 -5.41
C GLU A 8 -5.38 -23.92 -6.87
N LYS A 9 -4.46 -24.21 -7.81
CA LYS A 9 -4.45 -23.70 -9.19
C LYS A 9 -4.91 -24.74 -10.21
N SER A 10 -5.80 -24.36 -11.15
CA SER A 10 -5.86 -24.97 -12.50
C SER A 10 -6.46 -24.00 -13.54
N TYR A 11 -6.08 -24.14 -14.83
CA TYR A 11 -6.38 -23.20 -15.93
C TYR A 11 -7.12 -23.88 -17.09
N PRO A 12 -8.04 -23.17 -17.79
CA PRO A 12 -7.69 -22.65 -19.12
C PRO A 12 -8.22 -21.23 -19.41
N THR A 13 -7.67 -20.58 -20.44
CA THR A 13 -7.90 -19.17 -20.80
C THR A 13 -8.85 -18.98 -22.00
N ARG A 14 -9.67 -17.90 -22.00
CA ARG A 14 -9.88 -16.99 -23.16
C ARG A 14 -10.78 -15.78 -22.86
N GLN A 15 -10.30 -14.61 -23.34
CA GLN A 15 -10.99 -13.37 -23.73
C GLN A 15 -11.61 -12.43 -22.68
N GLY A 16 -11.17 -11.16 -22.72
CA GLY A 16 -11.92 -9.99 -22.22
C GLY A 16 -11.44 -9.36 -20.90
N ARG A 17 -10.17 -8.95 -20.84
CA ARG A 17 -9.48 -8.41 -19.63
C ARG A 17 -10.08 -7.08 -19.12
N ARG A 18 -10.63 -7.02 -17.89
CA ARG A 18 -10.63 -5.83 -16.98
C ARG A 18 -10.82 -6.23 -15.49
N THR A 19 -9.83 -5.94 -14.63
CA THR A 19 -9.90 -5.98 -13.15
C THR A 19 -8.79 -5.08 -12.58
N ILE A 20 -8.95 -4.50 -11.38
CA ILE A 20 -7.95 -4.42 -10.28
C ILE A 20 -8.58 -3.77 -9.01
N ILE A 21 -8.55 -4.50 -7.88
CA ILE A 21 -7.95 -4.08 -6.60
C ILE A 21 -7.06 -5.25 -6.17
N ARG A 22 -5.83 -5.00 -5.70
CA ARG A 22 -4.91 -6.07 -5.27
C ARG A 22 -4.16 -5.68 -3.99
N PRO A 23 -4.51 -6.24 -2.81
CA PRO A 23 -3.57 -6.51 -1.74
C PRO A 23 -2.95 -7.87 -2.10
N THR A 24 -1.81 -7.79 -2.79
CA THR A 24 -0.90 -8.86 -3.26
C THR A 24 -1.45 -10.16 -3.90
N ASN A 25 -2.54 -10.82 -3.51
CA ASN A 25 -3.08 -12.04 -4.18
C ASN A 25 -4.57 -12.38 -3.93
N LEU A 26 -5.50 -11.43 -4.05
CA LEU A 26 -6.94 -11.76 -4.15
C LEU A 26 -7.39 -11.82 -5.62
N SER A 27 -7.67 -13.03 -6.12
CA SER A 27 -8.35 -13.22 -7.41
C SER A 27 -9.85 -13.33 -7.15
N PHE A 28 -10.63 -12.33 -7.54
CA PHE A 28 -12.09 -12.39 -7.45
C PHE A 28 -12.65 -13.37 -8.49
N TYR A 29 -13.54 -14.28 -8.08
CA TYR A 29 -14.20 -15.21 -9.00
C TYR A 29 -15.49 -14.62 -9.62
N ARG A 30 -16.24 -13.79 -8.86
CA ARG A 30 -17.44 -13.04 -9.28
C ARG A 30 -17.64 -11.82 -8.36
N GLY A 31 -18.32 -10.77 -8.84
CA GLY A 31 -18.65 -9.57 -8.07
C GLY A 31 -18.35 -8.26 -8.81
N THR A 32 -18.67 -7.12 -8.20
CA THR A 32 -18.34 -5.78 -8.71
C THR A 32 -17.81 -4.92 -7.58
N VAL A 33 -16.74 -4.17 -7.87
CA VAL A 33 -16.18 -3.18 -6.95
C VAL A 33 -16.35 -1.81 -7.57
N THR A 34 -17.10 -0.94 -6.91
CA THR A 34 -17.33 0.45 -7.31
C THR A 34 -16.50 1.37 -6.45
N ARG A 35 -15.87 2.38 -7.07
CA ARG A 35 -15.17 3.45 -6.37
C ARG A 35 -15.30 4.74 -7.15
N ASP A 36 -15.64 5.82 -6.45
CA ASP A 36 -15.68 7.17 -7.00
C ASP A 36 -14.49 8.02 -6.53
N VAL A 37 -13.54 7.37 -5.84
CA VAL A 37 -12.38 7.99 -5.23
C VAL A 37 -11.07 7.42 -5.78
N ARG A 38 -10.01 8.21 -5.70
CA ARG A 38 -8.64 7.83 -6.02
C ARG A 38 -8.05 7.03 -4.87
N VAL A 39 -7.70 5.79 -5.17
CA VAL A 39 -7.10 4.84 -4.23
C VAL A 39 -5.65 4.63 -4.64
N SER A 40 -4.73 4.71 -3.68
CA SER A 40 -3.31 4.46 -3.93
C SER A 40 -3.06 2.99 -4.29
N SER A 41 -1.94 2.71 -4.95
CA SER A 41 -1.37 1.36 -4.87
C SER A 41 -0.93 1.07 -3.43
N PRO A 42 -0.77 -0.22 -3.05
CA PRO A 42 -0.17 -0.56 -1.77
C PRO A 42 1.15 0.18 -1.57
N LEU A 43 1.29 0.86 -0.44
CA LEU A 43 2.50 1.60 -0.15
C LEU A 43 3.71 0.68 -0.10
N GLY A 44 4.85 1.16 -0.58
CA GLY A 44 6.06 0.34 -0.64
C GLY A 44 6.03 -0.70 -1.76
N LEU A 45 4.99 -0.74 -2.61
CA LEU A 45 4.99 -1.61 -3.79
C LEU A 45 6.03 -1.14 -4.80
N THR A 46 7.15 -1.85 -4.84
CA THR A 46 8.27 -1.57 -5.76
C THR A 46 8.10 -2.19 -7.14
N GLY A 47 7.12 -3.09 -7.31
CA GLY A 47 6.90 -3.85 -8.56
C GLY A 47 6.45 -3.00 -9.75
N ALA A 48 6.06 -1.74 -9.53
CA ALA A 48 5.70 -0.80 -10.60
C ALA A 48 6.92 -0.09 -11.22
N PHE A 49 8.11 -0.23 -10.63
CA PHE A 49 9.30 0.45 -11.12
C PHE A 49 9.91 -0.22 -12.35
N ALA A 50 10.28 0.62 -13.32
CA ALA A 50 11.17 0.23 -14.38
C ALA A 50 12.61 0.27 -13.86
N GLY A 51 13.18 -0.90 -13.56
CA GLY A 51 14.50 -1.02 -12.92
C GLY A 51 15.66 -0.43 -13.72
N ALA A 52 15.56 -0.39 -15.05
CA ALA A 52 16.57 0.22 -15.92
C ALA A 52 16.56 1.76 -15.89
N LEU A 53 15.46 2.36 -15.40
CA LEU A 53 15.29 3.81 -15.32
C LEU A 53 15.68 4.32 -13.95
N THR A 54 16.03 5.60 -13.90
CA THR A 54 16.36 6.32 -12.66
C THR A 54 15.14 6.57 -11.78
N GLY A 55 15.35 6.95 -10.52
CA GLY A 55 14.28 7.41 -9.63
C GLY A 55 13.53 8.61 -10.23
N ALA A 56 14.26 9.57 -10.79
CA ALA A 56 13.70 10.75 -11.47
C ALA A 56 12.84 10.40 -12.68
N GLU A 57 13.27 9.44 -13.50
CA GLU A 57 12.50 9.00 -14.67
C GLU A 57 11.24 8.23 -14.26
N ASN A 58 11.32 7.36 -13.25
CA ASN A 58 10.15 6.68 -12.69
C ASN A 58 9.15 7.70 -12.10
N LEU A 59 9.64 8.74 -11.41
CA LEU A 59 8.83 9.84 -10.89
C LEU A 59 8.06 10.57 -12.01
N ARG A 60 8.70 10.79 -13.16
CA ARG A 60 8.09 11.46 -14.31
C ARG A 60 6.82 10.74 -14.80
N PHE A 61 6.82 9.40 -14.78
CA PHE A 61 5.63 8.63 -15.12
C PHE A 61 4.49 8.84 -14.12
N VAL A 62 4.80 8.83 -12.83
CA VAL A 62 3.81 9.10 -11.76
C VAL A 62 3.19 10.48 -11.95
N CYS A 63 4.01 11.51 -12.19
CA CYS A 63 3.53 12.88 -12.41
C CYS A 63 2.59 12.95 -13.62
N ARG A 64 2.94 12.25 -14.72
CA ARG A 64 2.11 12.22 -15.92
C ARG A 64 0.78 11.49 -15.72
N ILE A 65 0.77 10.40 -14.95
CA ILE A 65 -0.45 9.62 -14.64
C ILE A 65 -1.40 10.44 -13.77
N TYR A 66 -0.87 11.14 -12.77
CA TYR A 66 -1.68 11.85 -11.78
C TYR A 66 -1.83 13.35 -12.04
N ASN A 67 -1.28 13.84 -13.16
CA ASN A 67 -1.28 15.26 -13.55
C ASN A 67 -0.69 16.17 -12.46
N LYS A 68 0.51 15.83 -11.97
CA LYS A 68 1.26 16.61 -10.98
C LYS A 68 2.35 17.43 -11.65
N ASP A 69 2.72 18.56 -11.04
CA ASP A 69 3.85 19.36 -11.48
C ASP A 69 5.16 18.59 -11.28
N LEU A 70 5.99 18.50 -12.32
CA LEU A 70 7.20 17.68 -12.28
C LEU A 70 8.27 18.30 -11.36
N ALA A 71 8.43 19.62 -11.36
CA ALA A 71 9.51 20.27 -10.62
C ALA A 71 9.22 20.22 -9.11
N GLU A 72 8.01 20.62 -8.71
CA GLU A 72 7.55 20.56 -7.32
C GLU A 72 7.58 19.13 -6.78
N THR A 73 7.06 18.18 -7.56
CA THR A 73 7.02 16.78 -7.13
C THR A 73 8.43 16.19 -7.03
N THR A 74 9.34 16.57 -7.92
CA THR A 74 10.73 16.12 -7.86
C THR A 74 11.39 16.59 -6.58
N GLU A 75 11.24 17.86 -6.22
CA GLU A 75 11.86 18.39 -5.01
C GLU A 75 11.30 17.73 -3.75
N PHE A 76 9.98 17.60 -3.65
CA PHE A 76 9.33 16.89 -2.55
C PHE A 76 9.85 15.46 -2.40
N VAL A 77 9.88 14.67 -3.48
CA VAL A 77 10.29 13.26 -3.40
C VAL A 77 11.78 13.14 -3.10
N ARG A 78 12.63 14.01 -3.66
CA ARG A 78 14.07 14.00 -3.40
C ARG A 78 14.37 14.27 -1.93
N GLU A 79 13.71 15.25 -1.34
CA GLU A 79 13.84 15.59 0.09
C GLU A 79 13.22 14.51 0.99
N PHE A 80 12.03 14.02 0.63
CA PHE A 80 11.32 13.03 1.43
C PHE A 80 12.10 11.71 1.51
N THR A 81 12.63 11.24 0.38
CA THR A 81 13.25 9.90 0.27
C THR A 81 14.69 9.84 0.79
N GLU A 82 15.35 10.98 0.91
CA GLU A 82 16.76 11.09 1.38
C GLU A 82 17.72 10.23 0.54
N LEU A 83 17.41 10.02 -0.74
CA LEU A 83 18.25 9.22 -1.65
C LEU A 83 19.49 9.97 -2.15
N GLY A 84 19.50 11.30 -2.02
CA GLY A 84 20.61 12.13 -2.49
C GLY A 84 20.88 11.92 -3.99
N GLN A 85 22.14 11.66 -4.35
CA GLN A 85 22.55 11.45 -5.74
C GLN A 85 21.96 10.17 -6.35
N TYR A 86 21.66 9.14 -5.54
CA TYR A 86 21.08 7.90 -6.04
C TYR A 86 19.72 8.11 -6.70
N PHE A 87 19.01 9.21 -6.41
CA PHE A 87 17.75 9.56 -7.08
C PHE A 87 17.90 9.63 -8.62
N TYR A 88 19.10 9.93 -9.11
CA TYR A 88 19.44 10.00 -10.53
C TYR A 88 20.18 8.75 -11.05
N GLU A 89 20.27 7.70 -10.23
CA GLU A 89 20.84 6.40 -10.62
C GLU A 89 19.73 5.40 -10.96
N PRO A 90 20.01 4.39 -11.81
CA PRO A 90 19.04 3.35 -12.14
C PRO A 90 18.53 2.60 -10.90
N ILE A 91 17.22 2.36 -10.82
CA ILE A 91 16.58 1.68 -9.68
C ILE A 91 17.11 0.26 -9.48
N SER A 92 17.64 -0.39 -10.52
CA SER A 92 18.30 -1.70 -10.42
C SER A 92 19.46 -1.72 -9.43
N THR A 93 20.10 -0.58 -9.19
CA THR A 93 21.22 -0.41 -8.25
C THR A 93 20.77 -0.23 -6.79
N TYR A 94 19.47 0.03 -6.56
CA TYR A 94 18.95 0.39 -5.25
C TYR A 94 18.87 -0.84 -4.32
N SER A 95 19.21 -0.64 -3.05
CA SER A 95 18.86 -1.59 -2.00
C SER A 95 17.34 -1.71 -1.83
N SER A 96 16.88 -2.76 -1.15
CA SER A 96 15.45 -2.90 -0.80
C SER A 96 14.92 -1.69 -0.03
N GLY A 97 15.71 -1.17 0.91
CA GLY A 97 15.37 0.05 1.67
C GLY A 97 15.21 1.26 0.77
N MET A 98 16.16 1.52 -0.13
CA MET A 98 16.10 2.65 -1.07
C MET A 98 14.87 2.56 -2.00
N LYS A 99 14.58 1.38 -2.54
CA LYS A 99 13.39 1.15 -3.38
C LYS A 99 12.12 1.45 -2.60
N ALA A 100 12.05 0.98 -1.35
CA ALA A 100 10.88 1.15 -0.52
C ALA A 100 10.71 2.63 -0.10
N ARG A 101 11.80 3.36 0.20
CA ARG A 101 11.78 4.81 0.41
C ARG A 101 11.23 5.54 -0.81
N LEU A 102 11.75 5.25 -2.01
CA LEU A 102 11.26 5.84 -3.26
C LEU A 102 9.77 5.57 -3.49
N ALA A 103 9.33 4.32 -3.34
CA ALA A 103 7.92 3.92 -3.51
C ALA A 103 6.99 4.68 -2.56
N PHE A 104 7.46 4.90 -1.33
CA PHE A 104 6.72 5.68 -0.35
C PHE A 104 6.65 7.17 -0.72
N GLY A 105 7.79 7.78 -1.04
CA GLY A 105 7.85 9.20 -1.43
C GLY A 105 6.96 9.50 -2.63
N LEU A 106 7.00 8.65 -3.66
CA LEU A 106 6.14 8.77 -4.84
C LEU A 106 4.64 8.62 -4.51
N SER A 107 4.30 7.78 -3.53
CA SER A 107 2.91 7.63 -3.10
C SER A 107 2.43 8.87 -2.33
N MET A 108 3.30 9.46 -1.50
CA MET A 108 2.99 10.67 -0.73
C MET A 108 2.91 11.94 -1.57
N ALA A 109 3.66 11.98 -2.68
CA ALA A 109 3.60 13.06 -3.67
C ALA A 109 2.23 13.21 -4.31
N VAL A 110 1.41 12.16 -4.33
CA VAL A 110 0.08 12.17 -4.93
C VAL A 110 -0.98 12.26 -3.84
N ASP A 111 -1.92 13.17 -4.00
CA ASP A 111 -3.06 13.38 -3.10
C ASP A 111 -4.15 12.32 -3.32
N PHE A 112 -3.96 11.13 -2.74
CA PHE A 112 -5.00 10.09 -2.78
C PHE A 112 -6.08 10.34 -1.72
N GLN A 113 -7.31 9.96 -2.04
CA GLN A 113 -8.42 9.99 -1.09
C GLN A 113 -8.38 8.77 -0.17
N VAL A 114 -7.87 7.64 -0.66
CA VAL A 114 -7.69 6.42 0.13
C VAL A 114 -6.27 5.88 -0.07
N TYR A 115 -5.54 5.67 1.02
CA TYR A 115 -4.24 5.00 0.99
C TYR A 115 -4.36 3.53 1.40
N VAL A 116 -3.73 2.65 0.63
CA VAL A 116 -3.68 1.21 0.91
C VAL A 116 -2.32 0.85 1.52
N ILE A 117 -2.33 0.26 2.70
CA ILE A 117 -1.13 -0.15 3.45
C ILE A 117 -1.16 -1.66 3.60
N ASP A 118 -0.20 -2.35 2.98
CA ASP A 118 -0.04 -3.81 3.13
C ASP A 118 1.12 -4.06 4.10
N GLU A 119 0.91 -4.86 5.14
CA GLU A 119 1.93 -5.21 6.16
C GLU A 119 2.52 -4.02 6.96
N GLY A 120 1.70 -3.01 7.24
CA GLY A 120 2.09 -1.83 8.02
C GLY A 120 3.14 -0.93 7.35
N LEU A 121 3.61 0.09 8.08
CA LEU A 121 4.59 1.07 7.58
C LEU A 121 6.05 0.59 7.73
N SER A 122 6.31 -0.72 7.66
CA SER A 122 7.59 -1.35 8.02
C SER A 122 8.68 -1.16 6.94
N VAL A 123 8.74 0.02 6.34
CA VAL A 123 9.64 0.37 5.25
C VAL A 123 10.81 1.20 5.78
N GLY A 124 12.03 0.74 5.51
CA GLY A 124 13.26 1.44 5.87
C GLY A 124 13.66 1.29 7.34
N ASP A 125 14.60 2.13 7.78
CA ASP A 125 15.08 2.15 9.16
C ASP A 125 14.10 2.83 10.13
N ALA A 126 14.43 2.84 11.42
CA ALA A 126 13.59 3.45 12.46
C ALA A 126 13.30 4.94 12.24
N SER A 127 14.26 5.71 11.72
CA SER A 127 14.06 7.13 11.40
C SER A 127 13.06 7.31 10.25
N PHE A 128 13.23 6.56 9.16
CA PHE A 128 12.35 6.66 8.01
C PHE A 128 10.93 6.21 8.34
N ARG A 129 10.78 5.16 9.17
CA ARG A 129 9.46 4.72 9.66
C ARG A 129 8.73 5.81 10.46
N ARG A 130 9.45 6.60 11.27
CA ARG A 130 8.86 7.76 11.95
C ARG A 130 8.43 8.83 10.96
N LYS A 131 9.28 9.20 10.01
CA LYS A 131 8.95 10.14 8.93
C LYS A 131 7.70 9.72 8.13
N CYS A 132 7.60 8.43 7.81
CA CYS A 132 6.43 7.83 7.17
C CYS A 132 5.16 7.98 8.03
N ARG A 133 5.26 7.71 9.34
CA ARG A 133 4.15 7.88 10.28
C ARG A 133 3.68 9.33 10.36
N ASP A 134 4.61 10.27 10.53
CA ASP A 134 4.30 11.70 10.64
C ASP A 134 3.65 12.21 9.34
N ALA A 135 4.14 11.77 8.18
CA ALA A 135 3.53 12.09 6.89
C ALA A 135 2.08 11.56 6.79
N PHE A 136 1.83 10.37 7.34
CA PHE A 136 0.49 9.80 7.37
C PHE A 136 -0.45 10.48 8.34
N GLU A 137 0.00 10.82 9.53
CA GLU A 137 -0.80 11.55 10.51
C GLU A 137 -1.27 12.88 9.94
N ASN A 138 -0.37 13.61 9.25
CA ASN A 138 -0.71 14.82 8.52
C ASN A 138 -1.73 14.57 7.39
N ARG A 139 -1.63 13.43 6.69
CA ARG A 139 -2.56 13.03 5.63
C ARG A 139 -3.94 12.61 6.14
N ARG A 140 -4.01 12.02 7.32
CA ARG A 140 -5.24 11.43 7.91
C ARG A 140 -6.39 12.43 8.02
N SER A 141 -6.09 13.72 8.13
CA SER A 141 -7.09 14.79 8.14
C SER A 141 -7.87 14.92 6.81
N ARG A 142 -7.35 14.38 5.71
CA ARG A 142 -7.88 14.58 4.34
C ARG A 142 -7.97 13.28 3.51
N SER A 143 -7.56 12.15 4.08
CA SER A 143 -7.48 10.87 3.38
C SER A 143 -7.81 9.70 4.31
N ASP A 144 -8.55 8.72 3.79
CA ASP A 144 -8.84 7.46 4.47
C ASP A 144 -7.70 6.44 4.30
N ILE A 145 -7.68 5.43 5.17
CA ILE A 145 -6.68 4.36 5.16
C ILE A 145 -7.37 3.00 5.12
N ILE A 146 -6.93 2.15 4.21
CA ILE A 146 -7.19 0.70 4.22
C ILE A 146 -5.88 0.01 4.56
N MET A 147 -5.86 -0.77 5.64
CA MET A 147 -4.65 -1.35 6.19
C MET A 147 -4.80 -2.84 6.45
N THR A 148 -3.74 -3.60 6.14
CA THR A 148 -3.51 -4.95 6.66
C THR A 148 -2.30 -4.92 7.59
N SER A 149 -2.39 -5.66 8.70
CA SER A 149 -1.29 -5.81 9.65
C SER A 149 -1.52 -7.06 10.51
N HIS A 150 -0.42 -7.63 10.99
CA HIS A 150 -0.38 -8.66 12.04
C HIS A 150 -0.22 -8.05 13.45
N SER A 151 0.10 -6.76 13.54
CA SER A 151 0.25 -6.03 14.79
C SER A 151 -1.06 -5.30 15.13
N MET A 152 -1.71 -5.74 16.21
CA MET A 152 -2.93 -5.09 16.71
C MET A 152 -2.68 -3.68 17.22
N SER A 153 -1.49 -3.40 17.79
CA SER A 153 -1.11 -2.02 18.15
C SER A 153 -1.09 -1.10 16.94
N THR A 154 -0.53 -1.54 15.81
CA THR A 154 -0.55 -0.75 14.56
C THR A 154 -1.98 -0.55 14.05
N ILE A 155 -2.84 -1.56 14.13
CA ILE A 155 -4.25 -1.43 13.73
C ILE A 155 -4.96 -0.39 14.60
N ARG A 156 -4.72 -0.39 15.92
CA ARG A 156 -5.32 0.58 16.85
C ARG A 156 -4.84 2.01 16.61
N ASP A 157 -3.57 2.19 16.21
CA ASP A 157 -3.03 3.52 15.89
C ASP A 157 -3.72 4.14 14.65
N PHE A 158 -4.05 3.32 13.64
CA PHE A 158 -4.45 3.82 12.31
C PHE A 158 -5.87 3.48 11.89
N CYS A 159 -6.56 2.56 12.54
CA CYS A 159 -7.91 2.15 12.15
C CYS A 159 -8.89 2.43 13.30
N SER A 160 -10.14 2.68 12.94
CA SER A 160 -11.26 2.77 13.90
C SER A 160 -12.24 1.62 13.74
N ARG A 161 -12.14 0.86 12.64
CA ARG A 161 -13.02 -0.25 12.27
C ARG A 161 -12.19 -1.35 11.65
N ALA A 162 -12.71 -2.57 11.68
CA ALA A 162 -12.02 -3.72 11.11
C ALA A 162 -12.98 -4.64 10.34
N VAL A 163 -12.40 -5.42 9.43
CA VAL A 163 -13.08 -6.54 8.77
C VAL A 163 -12.18 -7.75 8.98
N VAL A 164 -12.75 -8.81 9.56
CA VAL A 164 -12.09 -10.11 9.68
C VAL A 164 -12.49 -10.97 8.50
N LEU A 165 -11.52 -11.59 7.83
CA LEU A 165 -11.79 -12.57 6.78
C LEU A 165 -11.78 -13.97 7.39
N ASP A 166 -12.94 -14.62 7.39
CA ASP A 166 -13.15 -15.95 7.95
C ASP A 166 -13.72 -16.89 6.88
N ALA A 167 -12.95 -17.92 6.52
CA ALA A 167 -13.32 -18.91 5.50
C ALA A 167 -13.88 -18.30 4.18
N GLY A 168 -13.28 -17.20 3.72
CA GLY A 168 -13.70 -16.48 2.51
C GLY A 168 -14.89 -15.54 2.70
N ARG A 169 -15.39 -15.35 3.93
CA ARG A 169 -16.42 -14.37 4.27
C ARG A 169 -15.81 -13.17 4.98
N ALA A 170 -16.32 -11.98 4.68
CA ALA A 170 -15.95 -10.74 5.35
C ALA A 170 -16.91 -10.46 6.51
N VAL A 171 -16.39 -10.42 7.73
CA VAL A 171 -17.14 -10.12 8.96
C VAL A 171 -16.76 -8.71 9.42
N PRO A 172 -17.63 -7.70 9.28
CA PRO A 172 -17.32 -6.33 9.65
C PRO A 172 -17.53 -6.07 11.15
N PHE A 173 -16.69 -5.20 11.71
CA PHE A 173 -16.74 -4.77 13.10
C PHE A 173 -16.57 -3.25 13.18
N GLU A 174 -17.41 -2.59 13.98
CA GLU A 174 -17.27 -1.17 14.31
C GLU A 174 -16.32 -0.93 15.48
N ASP A 175 -16.11 -1.96 16.29
CA ASP A 175 -15.24 -1.95 17.45
C ASP A 175 -14.03 -2.86 17.21
N LEU A 176 -12.83 -2.38 17.54
CA LEU A 176 -11.59 -3.10 17.30
C LEU A 176 -11.34 -4.22 18.33
N ASP A 177 -11.85 -4.09 19.55
CA ASP A 177 -11.71 -5.12 20.59
C ASP A 177 -12.53 -6.36 20.19
N ALA A 178 -13.79 -6.16 19.78
CA ALA A 178 -14.66 -7.21 19.27
C ALA A 178 -14.07 -7.90 18.03
N ALA A 179 -13.43 -7.13 17.14
CA ALA A 179 -12.76 -7.69 15.97
C ALA A 179 -11.55 -8.56 16.35
N GLU A 180 -10.76 -8.13 17.34
CA GLU A 180 -9.60 -8.87 17.85
C GLU A 180 -10.03 -10.15 18.54
N GLU A 181 -11.04 -10.09 19.42
CA GLU A 181 -11.60 -11.26 20.10
C GLU A 181 -12.11 -12.29 19.09
N TYR A 182 -12.94 -11.88 18.12
CA TYR A 182 -13.43 -12.76 17.06
C TYR A 182 -12.28 -13.39 16.27
N TYR A 183 -11.25 -12.60 15.93
CA TYR A 183 -10.09 -13.10 15.21
C TYR A 183 -9.32 -14.16 16.02
N MET A 184 -9.08 -13.90 17.31
CA MET A 184 -8.34 -14.83 18.17
C MET A 184 -9.08 -16.14 18.36
N GLU A 185 -10.41 -16.10 18.54
CA GLU A 185 -11.22 -17.31 18.56
C GLU A 185 -11.17 -18.08 17.24
N MET A 186 -11.28 -17.37 16.11
CA MET A 186 -11.22 -17.98 14.78
C MET A 186 -9.88 -18.71 14.57
N VAL A 187 -8.77 -18.11 15.01
CA VAL A 187 -7.45 -18.74 14.96
C VAL A 187 -7.36 -19.95 15.88
N ALA A 188 -7.91 -19.86 17.10
CA ALA A 188 -7.89 -20.97 18.06
C ALA A 188 -8.76 -22.17 17.64
N ARG A 189 -9.74 -21.96 16.76
CA ARG A 189 -10.61 -23.01 16.18
C ARG A 189 -9.96 -23.80 15.05
N ARG A 190 -8.78 -23.39 14.56
CA ARG A 190 -8.02 -24.08 13.52
C ARG A 190 -6.97 -25.01 14.12
#